data_AF-A0A9P3EXT3-F1
#
_entry.id   AF-A0A9P3EXT3-F1
#
_cell.length_a   1.000
_cell.length_b   1.000
_cell.length_c   1.000
_cell.angle_alpha   90.00
_cell.angle_beta   90.00
_cell.angle_gamma   90.00
#
_symmetry.space_group_name_H-M   'P 1'
#
loop_
_entity.id
_entity.type
_entity.pdbx_description
1 polymer ?
#
loop_
_entity_poly.entity_id
_entity_poly.type
_entity_poly.pdbx_seq_one_letter_code
_entity_poly.pdbx_strand_id
1 'polypeptide(L)'
;MVCLSNRSRIDQYLMDKVQSKRDRLFKAHNSRPQLELTSIYKSRDANGRWSVQLESPVKINDLSELRQVEETGNDASGCIQIYTVRHLRSWTTLDISYETIEHLLTVHNVFDHFWRCILTFGIKFQENEYDFPPLRANNEQNTQSRVDELAYVIRRVEPNNNRTDKGVCPWSIRQTGVYHKMVYPNRYRENSIRSTSVFILIAPSHAAEKSIAQRLPDNVSQDDTFGQDFLIHECIVGDSMKGWMDYQTWLEDESKQIADRVLVLDILPRGNNEEPRSVYVSAEDRQRLKQLDDYITDMLVILQIMVDSIRRIGKACRRHCRTSCTGTGSCFCSHKIEEFEEYAAEAQTSLNRAMVLRERVQSTEQLCLHLSDLLAYEEAAALTQLSYASRVESEEMVKLAVSTDGLRIIAYPS
;
A
#
# COMPACT_ATOMS: atom_id res chain seq x y z
N MET A 1 -3.04 32.71 25.71
CA MET A 1 -2.61 31.36 25.26
C MET A 1 -3.44 30.36 26.07
N VAL A 2 -4.57 29.90 25.51
CA VAL A 2 -5.46 28.95 26.19
C VAL A 2 -5.26 27.61 25.49
N CYS A 3 -4.49 26.72 26.12
CA CYS A 3 -4.47 25.31 25.74
C CYS A 3 -5.86 24.73 26.02
N LEU A 4 -6.67 24.54 24.98
CA LEU A 4 -7.85 23.69 25.08
C LEU A 4 -7.38 22.23 25.01
N SER A 5 -6.93 21.73 26.16
CA SER A 5 -6.62 20.31 26.37
C SER A 5 -7.93 19.52 26.43
N ASN A 6 -8.43 19.10 25.28
CA ASN A 6 -9.36 17.98 25.19
C ASN A 6 -8.67 16.85 24.41
N ARG A 7 -7.56 16.35 24.96
CA ARG A 7 -7.04 15.03 24.55
C ARG A 7 -8.09 14.00 24.95
N SER A 8 -8.77 13.46 23.95
CA SER A 8 -9.84 12.50 24.15
C SER A 8 -9.23 11.18 24.64
N ARG A 9 -10.02 10.32 25.30
CA ARG A 9 -9.59 8.97 25.72
C ARG A 9 -9.00 8.11 24.57
N ILE A 10 -9.24 8.48 23.31
CA ILE A 10 -8.65 7.84 22.13
C ILE A 10 -7.13 8.07 22.06
N ASP A 11 -6.63 9.14 22.67
CA ASP A 11 -5.23 9.56 22.55
C ASP A 11 -4.30 8.75 23.46
N GLN A 12 -4.75 8.34 24.65
CA GLN A 12 -3.85 7.60 25.55
C GLN A 12 -3.45 6.24 24.99
N TYR A 13 -4.42 5.43 24.52
CA TYR A 13 -4.11 4.13 23.93
C TYR A 13 -3.24 4.25 22.68
N LEU A 14 -3.49 5.28 21.86
CA LEU A 14 -2.70 5.53 20.66
C LEU A 14 -1.25 5.89 21.01
N MET A 15 -1.07 6.78 21.99
CA MET A 15 0.25 7.17 22.46
C MET A 15 0.98 6.00 23.14
N ASP A 16 0.30 5.19 23.94
CA ASP A 16 0.88 3.97 24.53
C ASP A 16 1.37 3.01 23.43
N LYS A 17 0.58 2.86 22.34
CA LYS A 17 0.98 2.05 21.17
C LYS A 17 2.19 2.64 20.46
N VAL A 18 2.26 3.96 20.28
CA VAL A 18 3.44 4.65 19.71
C VAL A 18 4.67 4.42 20.58
N GLN A 19 4.55 4.62 21.89
CA GLN A 19 5.65 4.42 22.84
C GLN A 19 6.14 2.97 22.83
N SER A 20 5.23 1.99 22.85
CA SER A 20 5.59 0.56 22.81
C SER A 20 6.36 0.14 21.55
N LYS A 21 6.19 0.89 20.45
CA LYS A 21 6.82 0.62 19.15
C LYS A 21 7.97 1.58 18.83
N ARG A 22 8.29 2.51 19.72
CA ARG A 22 9.21 3.63 19.47
C ARG A 22 10.52 3.20 18.80
N ASP A 23 11.24 2.25 19.38
CA ASP A 23 12.55 1.80 18.87
C ASP A 23 12.47 1.04 17.54
N ARG A 24 11.28 0.54 17.20
CA ARG A 24 10.99 -0.17 15.94
C ARG A 24 10.46 0.78 14.87
N LEU A 25 10.04 1.99 15.24
CA LEU A 25 9.51 3.02 14.36
C LEU A 25 10.57 4.07 14.01
N PHE A 26 11.36 4.52 14.98
CA PHE A 26 12.20 5.71 14.85
C PHE A 26 13.66 5.37 15.10
N LYS A 27 14.53 5.77 14.17
CA LYS A 27 15.97 5.70 14.35
C LYS A 27 16.65 6.74 13.46
N ALA A 28 17.16 7.79 14.07
CA ALA A 28 17.98 8.77 13.37
C ALA A 28 19.33 8.16 12.96
N HIS A 29 19.77 8.47 11.74
CA HIS A 29 21.08 8.08 11.24
C HIS A 29 21.99 9.29 11.04
N ASN A 30 23.15 9.32 11.71
CA ASN A 30 24.10 10.45 11.64
C ASN A 30 24.61 10.76 10.21
N SER A 31 24.47 9.81 9.27
CA SER A 31 24.92 9.97 7.89
C SER A 31 23.91 10.69 6.99
N ARG A 32 22.71 11.03 7.48
CA ARG A 32 21.59 11.53 6.68
C ARG A 32 20.75 12.54 7.49
N PRO A 33 20.08 13.48 6.81
CA PRO A 33 19.17 14.39 7.49
C PRO A 33 17.95 13.63 8.03
N GLN A 34 17.50 14.02 9.22
CA GLN A 34 16.28 13.46 9.82
C GLN A 34 15.01 14.03 9.17
N LEU A 35 15.08 15.29 8.74
CA LEU A 35 14.01 16.04 8.10
C LEU A 35 14.57 16.88 6.98
N GLU A 36 13.77 17.06 5.93
CA GLU A 36 14.03 18.05 4.90
C GLU A 36 12.83 19.00 4.83
N LEU A 37 13.07 20.29 5.06
CA LEU A 37 12.05 21.32 4.95
C LEU A 37 12.19 22.01 3.59
N THR A 38 11.12 21.96 2.81
CA THR A 38 11.00 22.73 1.57
C THR A 38 9.93 23.80 1.75
N SER A 39 10.30 25.06 1.58
CA SER A 39 9.41 26.20 1.71
C SER A 39 9.05 26.77 0.33
N ILE A 40 7.77 27.11 0.16
CA ILE A 40 7.24 27.69 -1.08
C ILE A 40 6.71 29.08 -0.77
N TYR A 41 7.26 30.06 -1.47
CA TYR A 41 6.92 31.46 -1.33
C TYR A 41 6.14 31.92 -2.55
N LYS A 42 5.07 32.67 -2.29
CA LYS A 42 4.34 33.39 -3.34
C LYS A 42 4.72 34.85 -3.25
N SER A 43 5.21 35.43 -4.31
CA SER A 43 5.50 36.86 -4.37
C SER A 43 4.84 37.46 -5.60
N ARG A 44 4.51 38.74 -5.50
CA ARG A 44 3.98 39.52 -6.62
C ARG A 44 5.09 40.43 -7.11
N ASP A 45 5.40 40.36 -8.39
CA ASP A 45 6.40 41.23 -8.99
C ASP A 45 5.89 42.68 -9.09
N ALA A 46 6.78 43.60 -9.48
CA ALA A 46 6.45 45.01 -9.65
C ALA A 46 5.38 45.26 -10.74
N ASN A 47 5.17 44.29 -11.64
CA ASN A 47 4.16 44.34 -12.70
C ASN A 47 2.82 43.71 -12.27
N GLY A 48 2.69 43.31 -11.00
CA GLY A 48 1.49 42.68 -10.49
C GLY A 48 1.31 41.21 -10.89
N ARG A 49 2.32 40.55 -11.47
CA ARG A 49 2.29 39.12 -11.80
C ARG A 49 2.70 38.32 -10.58
N TRP A 50 2.03 37.20 -10.36
CA TRP A 50 2.43 36.25 -9.34
C TRP A 50 3.62 35.41 -9.82
N SER A 51 4.54 35.13 -8.90
CA SER A 51 5.60 34.15 -9.08
C SER A 51 5.63 33.25 -7.85
N VAL A 52 5.99 31.98 -8.07
CA VAL A 52 6.17 31.01 -7.00
C VAL A 52 7.63 30.58 -7.00
N GLN A 53 8.25 30.75 -5.85
CA GLN A 53 9.64 30.39 -5.63
C GLN A 53 9.67 29.19 -4.69
N LEU A 54 10.31 28.13 -5.18
CA LEU A 54 10.64 26.94 -4.41
C LEU A 54 12.04 27.13 -3.84
N GLU A 55 12.17 27.18 -2.52
CA GLU A 55 13.49 27.21 -1.90
C GLU A 55 14.18 25.85 -1.97
N SER A 56 15.52 25.89 -1.94
CA SER A 56 16.30 24.66 -1.80
C SER A 56 15.98 23.98 -0.47
N PRO A 57 15.79 22.65 -0.44
CA PRO A 57 15.45 21.94 0.80
C PRO A 57 16.48 22.18 1.90
N VAL A 58 16.03 22.64 3.06
CA VAL A 58 16.83 22.79 4.27
C VAL A 58 16.91 21.42 4.94
N LYS A 59 18.14 20.93 5.13
CA LYS A 59 18.43 19.66 5.80
C LYS A 59 18.49 19.89 7.30
N ILE A 60 17.72 19.11 8.06
CA ILE A 60 17.61 19.18 9.51
C ILE A 60 18.07 17.83 10.07
N ASN A 61 19.17 17.84 10.80
CA ASN A 61 19.84 16.65 11.32
C ASN A 61 19.44 16.33 12.75
N ASP A 62 18.90 17.28 13.51
CA ASP A 62 18.46 17.09 14.88
C ASP A 62 17.39 18.11 15.32
N LEU A 63 16.91 17.95 16.57
CA LEU A 63 15.88 18.79 17.18
C LEU A 63 16.33 20.24 17.39
N SER A 64 17.62 20.49 17.63
CA SER A 64 18.13 21.85 17.84
C SER A 64 18.12 22.63 16.54
N GLU A 65 18.53 21.99 15.44
CA GLU A 65 18.42 22.57 14.09
C GLU A 65 16.96 22.83 13.71
N LEU A 66 16.04 21.93 14.03
CA LEU A 66 14.60 22.15 13.79
C LEU A 66 14.11 23.41 14.49
N ARG A 67 14.43 23.57 15.78
CA ARG A 67 14.05 24.76 16.57
C ARG A 67 14.66 26.04 16.00
N GLN A 68 15.92 26.00 15.58
CA GLN A 68 16.58 27.15 14.97
C GLN A 68 15.88 27.56 13.65
N VAL A 69 15.50 26.58 12.82
CA VAL A 69 14.76 26.82 11.58
C VAL A 69 13.36 27.38 11.87
N GLU A 70 12.67 26.91 12.91
CA GLU A 70 11.37 27.45 13.35
C GLU A 70 11.49 28.89 13.89
N GLU A 71 12.54 29.19 14.65
CA GLU A 71 12.81 30.53 15.19
C GLU A 71 13.19 31.53 14.10
N THR A 72 14.01 31.12 13.13
CA THR A 72 14.49 31.96 12.03
C THR A 72 13.45 32.07 10.91
N GLY A 73 12.66 31.01 10.70
CA GLY A 73 11.62 30.90 9.67
C GLY A 73 10.24 31.43 10.08
N ASN A 74 10.11 31.94 11.31
CA ASN A 74 8.89 32.60 11.80
C ASN A 74 8.61 33.97 11.14
N ASP A 75 9.47 34.42 10.22
CA ASP A 75 9.09 35.45 9.27
C ASP A 75 8.03 34.87 8.31
N ALA A 76 6.78 35.26 8.56
CA ALA A 76 5.50 34.76 8.02
C ALA A 76 5.32 34.86 6.48
N SER A 77 6.34 34.52 5.71
CA SER A 77 6.42 34.72 4.26
C SER A 77 6.16 33.44 3.45
N GLY A 78 6.39 32.26 4.04
CA GLY A 78 6.16 30.97 3.38
C GLY A 78 4.66 30.63 3.30
N CYS A 79 4.14 30.43 2.09
CA CYS A 79 2.73 30.06 1.89
C CYS A 79 2.50 28.56 2.07
N ILE A 80 3.48 27.72 1.73
CA ILE A 80 3.41 26.27 1.90
C ILE A 80 4.74 25.77 2.45
N GLN A 81 4.71 25.00 3.54
CA GLN A 81 5.87 24.30 4.11
C GLN A 81 5.69 22.79 3.93
N ILE A 82 6.71 22.11 3.42
CA ILE A 82 6.71 20.65 3.21
C ILE A 82 7.86 20.05 4.01
N TYR A 83 7.51 19.32 5.06
CA TYR A 83 8.45 18.52 5.86
C TYR A 83 8.48 17.10 5.29
N THR A 84 9.64 16.65 4.85
CA THR A 84 9.84 15.30 4.33
C THR A 84 10.63 14.46 5.33
N VAL A 85 10.03 13.36 5.78
CA VAL A 85 10.67 12.31 6.59
C VAL A 85 11.09 11.18 5.65
N ARG A 86 12.38 10.83 5.66
CA ARG A 86 12.93 9.78 4.80
C ARG A 86 12.76 8.39 5.41
N HIS A 87 12.78 7.39 4.54
CA HIS A 87 12.69 5.98 4.90
C HIS A 87 13.62 5.18 3.99
N LEU A 88 14.53 4.42 4.57
CA LEU A 88 15.56 3.72 3.78
C LEU A 88 14.96 2.58 2.95
N ARG A 89 14.10 1.78 3.57
CA ARG A 89 13.36 0.65 2.97
C ARG A 89 12.05 0.47 3.71
N SER A 90 11.01 -0.03 3.03
CA SER A 90 9.65 -0.16 3.58
C SER A 90 9.53 -0.85 4.95
N TRP A 91 10.46 -1.73 5.33
CA TRP A 91 10.43 -2.46 6.61
C TRP A 91 11.56 -2.07 7.57
N THR A 92 12.09 -0.87 7.41
CA THR A 92 13.08 -0.28 8.35
C THR A 92 12.46 0.80 9.20
N THR A 93 13.17 1.30 10.20
CA THR A 93 12.79 2.49 10.96
C THR A 93 12.75 3.72 10.05
N LEU A 94 11.87 4.67 10.38
CA LEU A 94 11.91 6.03 9.84
C LEU A 94 13.22 6.71 10.26
N ASP A 95 13.82 7.44 9.33
CA ASP A 95 15.10 8.13 9.53
C ASP A 95 14.86 9.45 10.28
N ILE A 96 14.33 9.37 11.49
CA ILE A 96 14.00 10.49 12.37
C ILE A 96 13.97 9.99 13.81
N SER A 97 14.36 10.83 14.77
CA SER A 97 14.21 10.53 16.19
C SER A 97 12.76 10.73 16.66
N TYR A 98 12.37 10.06 17.75
CA TYR A 98 11.06 10.24 18.35
C TYR A 98 10.85 11.69 18.81
N GLU A 99 11.89 12.27 19.42
CA GLU A 99 11.88 13.64 19.93
C GLU A 99 11.66 14.66 18.82
N THR A 100 12.34 14.49 17.68
CA THR A 100 12.20 15.39 16.53
C THR A 100 10.78 15.33 15.95
N ILE A 101 10.22 14.13 15.75
CA ILE A 101 8.86 14.01 15.19
C ILE A 101 7.80 14.49 16.19
N GLU A 102 7.92 14.17 17.48
CA GLU A 102 6.98 14.62 18.50
C GLU A 102 6.97 16.15 18.61
N HIS A 103 8.15 16.79 18.58
CA HIS A 103 8.25 18.25 18.58
C HIS A 103 7.59 18.84 17.33
N LEU A 104 7.90 18.33 16.13
CA LEU A 104 7.30 18.80 14.88
C LEU A 104 5.76 18.74 14.92
N LEU A 105 5.20 17.61 15.36
CA LEU A 105 3.75 17.43 15.45
C LEU A 105 3.12 18.36 16.49
N THR A 106 3.82 18.63 17.59
CA THR A 106 3.36 19.52 18.66
C THR A 106 3.37 20.98 18.20
N VAL A 107 4.47 21.45 17.58
CA VAL A 107 4.62 22.84 17.12
C VAL A 107 3.55 23.18 16.08
N HIS A 108 3.29 22.27 15.15
CA HIS A 108 2.27 22.49 14.12
C HIS A 108 0.84 22.16 14.59
N ASN A 109 0.65 21.77 15.85
CA ASN A 109 -0.62 21.32 16.43
C ASN A 109 -1.34 20.34 15.49
N VAL A 110 -0.65 19.24 15.16
CA VAL A 110 -1.14 18.18 14.29
C VAL A 110 -2.13 17.32 15.05
N PHE A 111 -3.32 17.11 14.50
CA PHE A 111 -4.31 16.21 15.11
C PHE A 111 -3.81 14.76 15.27
N ASP A 112 -4.22 14.11 16.36
CA ASP A 112 -3.69 12.83 16.81
C ASP A 112 -3.89 11.67 15.82
N HIS A 113 -4.83 11.79 14.88
CA HIS A 113 -5.04 10.77 13.86
C HIS A 113 -3.84 10.55 12.94
N PHE A 114 -2.94 11.53 12.80
CA PHE A 114 -1.73 11.33 11.99
C PHE A 114 -0.77 10.30 12.59
N TRP A 115 -0.76 10.11 13.93
CA TRP A 115 -0.01 9.01 14.56
C TRP A 115 -0.40 7.65 14.02
N ARG A 116 -1.67 7.44 13.66
CA ARG A 116 -2.11 6.18 13.03
C ARG A 116 -1.46 5.96 11.67
N CYS A 117 -1.19 7.02 10.92
CA CYS A 117 -0.45 6.94 9.66
C CYS A 117 1.03 6.63 9.93
N ILE A 118 1.64 7.24 10.94
CA ILE A 118 3.04 6.96 11.33
C ILE A 118 3.21 5.51 11.79
N LEU A 119 2.23 4.96 12.51
CA LEU A 119 2.24 3.58 13.01
C LEU A 119 2.20 2.51 11.89
N THR A 120 1.89 2.87 10.65
CA THR A 120 2.00 1.95 9.51
C THR A 120 3.43 1.84 8.99
N PHE A 121 4.41 2.52 9.58
CA PHE A 121 5.82 2.40 9.20
C PHE A 121 6.61 1.56 10.21
N GLY A 122 7.93 1.45 10.03
CA GLY A 122 8.83 0.78 10.95
C GLY A 122 9.14 -0.68 10.59
N ILE A 123 9.83 -1.35 11.51
CA ILE A 123 10.23 -2.74 11.39
C ILE A 123 9.01 -3.64 11.57
N LYS A 124 8.70 -4.41 10.52
CA LYS A 124 7.62 -5.39 10.49
C LYS A 124 8.15 -6.77 10.13
N PHE A 125 7.49 -7.80 10.66
CA PHE A 125 7.71 -9.18 10.26
C PHE A 125 6.69 -9.63 9.20
N GLN A 126 5.49 -9.04 9.26
CA GLN A 126 4.41 -9.24 8.32
C GLN A 126 3.64 -7.93 8.18
N GLU A 127 3.17 -7.66 6.97
CA GLU A 127 2.28 -6.53 6.70
C GLU A 127 0.85 -6.95 7.03
N ASN A 128 0.08 -6.07 7.68
CA ASN A 128 -1.31 -6.31 7.97
C ASN A 128 -2.14 -5.21 7.33
N GLU A 129 -2.82 -5.53 6.23
CA GLU A 129 -3.57 -4.55 5.44
C GLU A 129 -4.71 -3.89 6.24
N TYR A 130 -5.20 -4.54 7.30
CA TYR A 130 -6.22 -4.01 8.19
C TYR A 130 -5.69 -2.98 9.21
N ASP A 131 -4.38 -2.90 9.40
CA ASP A 131 -3.77 -1.88 10.28
C ASP A 131 -3.67 -0.50 9.59
N PHE A 132 -3.92 -0.42 8.27
CA PHE A 132 -3.87 0.84 7.54
C PHE A 132 -5.09 1.71 7.83
N PRO A 133 -4.90 2.95 8.31
CA PRO A 133 -6.02 3.80 8.65
C PRO A 133 -6.70 4.33 7.37
N PRO A 134 -8.04 4.43 7.36
CA PRO A 134 -8.71 5.21 6.33
C PRO A 134 -8.31 6.68 6.47
N LEU A 135 -8.43 7.46 5.38
CA LEU A 135 -8.21 8.89 5.43
C LEU A 135 -8.96 9.53 6.61
N ARG A 136 -8.34 10.45 7.33
CA ARG A 136 -8.98 11.25 8.37
C ARG A 136 -8.91 12.70 7.97
N ALA A 137 -10.01 13.41 8.22
CA ALA A 137 -10.10 14.83 7.96
C ALA A 137 -10.63 15.49 9.22
N ASN A 138 -10.02 16.59 9.62
CA ASN A 138 -10.53 17.47 10.66
C ASN A 138 -10.94 18.79 10.00
N ASN A 139 -12.00 19.40 10.50
CA ASN A 139 -12.44 20.72 10.08
C ASN A 139 -12.84 21.47 11.34
N GLU A 140 -12.03 22.47 11.66
CA GLU A 140 -12.28 23.34 12.79
C GLU A 140 -12.56 24.73 12.25
N GLN A 141 -13.67 25.31 12.70
CA GLN A 141 -14.00 26.69 12.37
C GLN A 141 -14.20 27.46 13.66
N ASN A 142 -13.39 28.49 13.84
CA ASN A 142 -13.58 29.46 14.92
C ASN A 142 -13.89 30.84 14.32
N THR A 143 -14.08 31.84 15.17
CA THR A 143 -14.41 33.22 14.74
C THR A 143 -13.28 33.91 13.97
N GLN A 144 -12.04 33.43 14.09
CA GLN A 144 -10.82 34.06 13.58
C GLN A 144 -10.24 33.35 12.34
N SER A 145 -10.43 32.04 12.22
CA SER A 145 -9.84 31.20 11.19
C SER A 145 -10.62 29.91 11.01
N ARG A 146 -10.53 29.35 9.81
CA ARG A 146 -10.89 27.95 9.55
C ARG A 146 -9.62 27.14 9.36
N VAL A 147 -9.59 25.94 9.92
CA VAL A 147 -8.51 24.97 9.78
C VAL A 147 -9.08 23.70 9.17
N ASP A 148 -8.51 23.27 8.05
CA ASP A 148 -8.81 21.98 7.45
C ASP A 148 -7.56 21.09 7.54
N GLU A 149 -7.69 19.89 8.09
CA GLU A 149 -6.61 18.91 8.15
C GLU A 149 -6.98 17.64 7.40
N LEU A 150 -5.97 16.97 6.83
CA LEU A 150 -6.07 15.68 6.15
C LEU A 150 -4.90 14.80 6.59
N ALA A 151 -5.17 13.54 6.93
CA ALA A 151 -4.15 12.53 7.15
C ALA A 151 -4.53 11.23 6.43
N TYR A 152 -3.61 10.66 5.67
CA TYR A 152 -3.81 9.37 5.01
C TYR A 152 -2.49 8.68 4.69
N VAL A 153 -2.57 7.38 4.42
CA VAL A 153 -1.49 6.60 3.81
C VAL A 153 -1.97 6.17 2.44
N ILE A 154 -1.13 6.32 1.42
CA ILE A 154 -1.43 5.83 0.08
C ILE A 154 -0.28 4.94 -0.40
N ARG A 155 -0.61 3.88 -1.14
CA ARG A 155 0.33 2.84 -1.53
C ARG A 155 0.53 2.80 -3.04
N ARG A 156 1.70 2.34 -3.46
CA ARG A 156 2.11 2.23 -4.86
C ARG A 156 2.90 0.95 -5.07
N VAL A 157 2.96 0.48 -6.31
CA VAL A 157 3.73 -0.71 -6.65
C VAL A 157 4.99 -0.32 -7.42
N GLU A 158 6.13 -0.86 -7.00
CA GLU A 158 7.42 -0.66 -7.65
C GLU A 158 8.08 -2.00 -7.96
N PRO A 159 8.80 -2.14 -9.09
CA PRO A 159 9.57 -3.33 -9.36
C PRO A 159 10.73 -3.49 -8.37
N ASN A 160 10.97 -4.72 -7.95
CA ASN A 160 12.15 -5.11 -7.21
C ASN A 160 13.32 -5.28 -8.18
N ASN A 161 14.44 -4.62 -7.90
CA ASN A 161 15.67 -4.77 -8.70
C ASN A 161 16.38 -6.14 -8.50
N ASN A 162 15.83 -7.04 -7.68
CA ASN A 162 16.38 -8.37 -7.42
C ASN A 162 15.64 -9.42 -8.26
N ARG A 163 16.11 -9.64 -9.50
CA ARG A 163 15.54 -10.60 -10.47
C ARG A 163 16.05 -12.04 -10.31
N THR A 164 16.55 -12.45 -9.15
CA THR A 164 17.43 -13.62 -9.09
C THR A 164 16.77 -14.97 -8.84
N ASP A 165 15.56 -15.07 -8.29
CA ASP A 165 14.99 -16.37 -7.90
C ASP A 165 13.58 -16.62 -8.47
N LYS A 166 13.37 -17.80 -9.09
CA LYS A 166 12.04 -18.27 -9.51
C LYS A 166 11.11 -18.38 -8.29
N GLY A 167 9.90 -17.85 -8.40
CA GLY A 167 8.87 -17.92 -7.34
C GLY A 167 8.85 -16.74 -6.36
N VAL A 168 9.86 -15.86 -6.36
CA VAL A 168 9.85 -14.64 -5.53
C VAL A 168 9.05 -13.54 -6.22
N CYS A 169 8.22 -12.82 -5.46
CA CYS A 169 7.46 -11.69 -5.99
C CYS A 169 8.41 -10.58 -6.49
N PRO A 170 8.37 -10.22 -7.79
CA PRO A 170 9.24 -9.21 -8.37
C PRO A 170 8.77 -7.79 -8.08
N TRP A 171 7.73 -7.61 -7.25
CA TRP A 171 7.11 -6.33 -6.94
C TRP A 171 7.22 -6.02 -5.45
N SER A 172 7.35 -4.74 -5.12
CA SER A 172 7.24 -4.22 -3.76
C SER A 172 6.09 -3.24 -3.68
N ILE A 173 5.25 -3.41 -2.67
CA ILE A 173 4.25 -2.40 -2.32
C ILE A 173 4.91 -1.38 -1.39
N ARG A 174 5.09 -0.16 -1.89
CA ARG A 174 5.57 0.99 -1.12
C ARG A 174 4.40 1.81 -0.60
N GLN A 175 4.67 2.73 0.31
CA GLN A 175 3.65 3.59 0.89
C GLN A 175 4.21 5.00 1.14
N THR A 176 3.34 5.98 1.08
CA THR A 176 3.60 7.38 1.43
C THR A 176 2.58 7.81 2.48
N GLY A 177 3.06 8.31 3.61
CA GLY A 177 2.22 8.93 4.64
C GLY A 177 2.08 10.41 4.34
N VAL A 178 0.86 10.94 4.42
CA VAL A 178 0.59 12.35 4.11
C VAL A 178 -0.21 12.95 5.25
N TYR A 179 0.30 14.03 5.80
CA TYR A 179 -0.46 15.01 6.55
C TYR A 179 -0.49 16.33 5.80
N HIS A 180 -1.62 17.01 5.86
CA HIS A 180 -1.78 18.35 5.33
C HIS A 180 -2.69 19.15 6.25
N LYS A 181 -2.23 20.33 6.66
CA LYS A 181 -3.00 21.34 7.39
C LYS A 181 -3.09 22.61 6.57
N MET A 182 -4.29 23.09 6.33
CA MET A 182 -4.57 24.38 5.71
C MET A 182 -5.21 25.30 6.74
N VAL A 183 -4.66 26.50 6.89
CA VAL A 183 -5.23 27.55 7.74
C VAL A 183 -5.74 28.68 6.85
N TYR A 184 -7.04 28.94 6.91
CA TYR A 184 -7.71 30.03 6.21
C TYR A 184 -8.01 31.16 7.21
N PRO A 185 -7.39 32.33 7.06
CA PRO A 185 -7.72 33.50 7.87
C PRO A 185 -9.08 34.06 7.46
N ASN A 186 -9.81 34.63 8.43
CA ASN A 186 -11.13 35.17 8.17
C ASN A 186 -11.04 36.51 7.39
N ARG A 187 -11.79 36.62 6.28
CA ARG A 187 -11.66 37.69 5.26
C ARG A 187 -12.09 39.09 5.71
N TYR A 188 -12.62 39.25 6.92
CA TYR A 188 -13.20 40.51 7.43
C TYR A 188 -12.21 41.43 8.16
N ARG A 189 -10.90 41.11 8.20
CA ARG A 189 -9.87 42.02 8.74
C ARG A 189 -8.95 42.50 7.61
N GLU A 190 -8.86 43.82 7.46
CA GLU A 190 -8.12 44.54 6.39
C GLU A 190 -6.60 44.26 6.33
N ASN A 191 -6.04 43.49 7.26
CA ASN A 191 -4.64 43.04 7.27
C ASN A 191 -4.50 41.50 7.21
N SER A 192 -5.47 40.80 6.62
CA SER A 192 -5.52 39.33 6.69
C SER A 192 -4.27 38.67 6.09
N ILE A 193 -3.59 37.93 6.98
CA ILE A 193 -2.49 36.98 6.71
C ILE A 193 -2.90 36.09 5.52
N ARG A 194 -1.96 35.60 4.71
CA ARG A 194 -2.29 34.66 3.62
C ARG A 194 -2.67 33.30 4.18
N SER A 195 -3.44 32.51 3.43
CA SER A 195 -3.62 31.10 3.79
C SER A 195 -2.26 30.41 3.85
N THR A 196 -2.03 29.62 4.89
CA THR A 196 -0.79 28.87 5.08
C THR A 196 -1.09 27.37 5.06
N SER A 197 -0.21 26.61 4.41
CA SER A 197 -0.33 25.16 4.32
C SER A 197 0.93 24.48 4.88
N VAL A 198 0.73 23.45 5.69
CA VAL A 198 1.82 22.62 6.23
C VAL A 198 1.59 21.17 5.80
N PHE A 199 2.56 20.61 5.10
CA PHE A 199 2.61 19.20 4.73
C PHE A 199 3.66 18.47 5.56
N ILE A 200 3.32 17.27 6.01
CA ILE A 200 4.31 16.31 6.52
C ILE A 200 4.19 15.06 5.66
N LEU A 201 5.21 14.79 4.86
CA LEU A 201 5.31 13.66 3.95
C LEU A 201 6.26 12.62 4.53
N ILE A 202 5.79 11.40 4.70
CA ILE A 202 6.59 10.28 5.18
C ILE A 202 6.85 9.35 4.01
N ALA A 203 8.13 9.13 3.72
CA ALA A 203 8.59 8.26 2.63
C ALA A 203 7.97 8.56 1.25
N PRO A 204 7.86 9.83 0.82
CA PRO A 204 7.42 10.11 -0.55
C PRO A 204 8.38 9.47 -1.56
N SER A 205 7.86 9.09 -2.72
CA SER A 205 8.70 8.60 -3.81
C SER A 205 9.48 9.75 -4.43
N HIS A 206 10.68 9.47 -4.94
CA HIS A 206 11.44 10.47 -5.69
C HIS A 206 10.71 10.95 -6.95
N ALA A 207 9.86 10.12 -7.54
CA ALA A 207 9.04 10.50 -8.68
C ALA A 207 7.95 11.52 -8.28
N ALA A 208 7.29 11.32 -7.13
CA ALA A 208 6.31 12.25 -6.59
C ALA A 208 6.97 13.59 -6.24
N GLU A 209 8.13 13.56 -5.57
CA GLU A 209 8.89 14.77 -5.24
C GLU A 209 9.32 15.56 -6.49
N LYS A 210 9.84 14.84 -7.50
CA LYS A 210 10.21 15.45 -8.78
C LYS A 210 9.00 16.07 -9.47
N SER A 211 7.85 15.38 -9.46
CA SER A 211 6.60 15.90 -10.02
C SER A 211 6.14 17.18 -9.30
N ILE A 212 6.23 17.20 -7.97
CA ILE A 212 5.91 18.38 -7.16
C ILE A 212 6.84 19.54 -7.53
N ALA A 213 8.15 19.32 -7.54
CA ALA A 213 9.14 20.34 -7.86
C ALA A 213 9.00 20.89 -9.29
N GLN A 214 8.61 20.04 -10.25
CA GLN A 214 8.42 20.44 -11.66
C GLN A 214 7.10 21.19 -11.90
N ARG A 215 5.99 20.76 -11.29
CA ARG A 215 4.66 21.31 -11.59
C ARG A 215 4.30 22.54 -10.75
N LEU A 216 5.01 22.80 -9.65
CA LEU A 216 4.76 23.97 -8.81
C LEU A 216 5.08 25.31 -9.51
N PRO A 217 6.22 25.48 -10.22
CA PRO A 217 6.53 26.71 -10.92
C PRO A 217 5.65 27.00 -12.16
N ASP A 218 5.15 25.96 -12.83
CA ASP A 218 4.40 26.11 -14.10
C ASP A 218 2.92 26.49 -13.91
N ASN A 219 2.35 26.26 -12.72
CA ASN A 219 0.93 26.48 -12.43
C ASN A 219 0.60 27.87 -11.88
N VAL A 220 1.41 28.89 -12.18
CA VAL A 220 1.20 30.26 -11.68
C VAL A 220 0.35 31.06 -12.67
N SER A 221 -0.95 30.77 -12.74
CA SER A 221 -1.88 31.67 -13.43
C SER A 221 -2.17 32.89 -12.53
N GLN A 222 -2.43 34.05 -13.14
CA GLN A 222 -2.52 35.34 -12.42
C GLN A 222 -3.63 35.42 -11.37
N ASP A 223 -4.60 34.48 -11.38
CA ASP A 223 -5.72 34.39 -10.44
C ASP A 223 -5.72 33.11 -9.58
N ASP A 224 -4.88 32.11 -9.89
CA ASP A 224 -4.90 30.81 -9.22
C ASP A 224 -3.93 30.75 -8.03
N THR A 225 -4.21 31.58 -7.02
CA THR A 225 -3.47 31.54 -5.76
C THR A 225 -3.67 30.22 -5.00
N PHE A 226 -4.59 29.34 -5.46
CA PHE A 226 -5.18 28.27 -4.64
C PHE A 226 -4.95 26.84 -5.18
N GLY A 227 -4.64 26.66 -6.47
CA GLY A 227 -4.43 25.34 -7.07
C GLY A 227 -3.22 24.54 -6.53
N GLN A 228 -2.30 25.19 -5.83
CA GLN A 228 -1.02 24.60 -5.40
C GLN A 228 -1.15 23.64 -4.22
N ASP A 229 -2.08 23.90 -3.29
CA ASP A 229 -2.27 23.03 -2.11
C ASP A 229 -2.72 21.62 -2.52
N PHE A 230 -3.65 21.53 -3.48
CA PHE A 230 -4.13 20.25 -4.00
C PHE A 230 -3.28 19.68 -5.12
N LEU A 231 -2.36 20.45 -5.72
CA LEU A 231 -1.38 19.93 -6.67
C LEU A 231 -0.45 18.89 -6.01
N ILE A 232 -0.07 19.09 -4.75
CA ILE A 232 0.77 18.13 -4.02
C ILE A 232 0.02 16.81 -3.85
N HIS A 233 -1.25 16.87 -3.46
CA HIS A 233 -2.12 15.69 -3.38
C HIS A 233 -2.28 15.00 -4.74
N GLU A 234 -2.49 15.76 -5.81
CA GLU A 234 -2.60 15.26 -7.18
C GLU A 234 -1.33 14.52 -7.61
N CYS A 235 -0.14 15.08 -7.36
CA CYS A 235 1.13 14.42 -7.67
C CYS A 235 1.32 13.13 -6.87
N ILE A 236 0.93 13.11 -5.59
CA ILE A 236 1.03 11.91 -4.74
C ILE A 236 0.03 10.84 -5.19
N VAL A 237 -1.20 11.22 -5.52
CA VAL A 237 -2.23 10.29 -6.03
C VAL A 237 -1.82 9.73 -7.38
N GLY A 238 -1.41 10.56 -8.34
CA GLY A 238 -0.94 10.10 -9.65
C GLY A 238 0.28 9.18 -9.55
N ASP A 239 1.20 9.43 -8.61
CA ASP A 239 2.30 8.50 -8.35
C ASP A 239 1.82 7.17 -7.76
N SER A 240 0.78 7.20 -6.92
CA SER A 240 0.22 6.00 -6.29
C SER A 240 -0.46 5.03 -7.26
N MET A 241 -0.91 5.53 -8.41
CA MET A 241 -1.52 4.72 -9.46
C MET A 241 -0.51 3.85 -10.23
N LYS A 242 0.78 4.15 -10.14
CA LYS A 242 1.82 3.46 -10.91
C LYS A 242 2.05 2.03 -10.43
N GLY A 243 2.33 1.15 -11.40
CA GLY A 243 2.73 -0.24 -11.19
C GLY A 243 1.59 -1.21 -10.89
N TRP A 244 0.38 -0.74 -10.56
CA TRP A 244 -0.75 -1.63 -10.27
C TRP A 244 -1.18 -2.48 -11.45
N MET A 245 -1.15 -1.92 -12.67
CA MET A 245 -1.49 -2.66 -13.89
C MET A 245 -0.50 -3.79 -14.13
N ASP A 246 0.80 -3.50 -14.14
CA ASP A 246 1.85 -4.49 -14.36
C ASP A 246 1.86 -5.57 -13.26
N TYR A 247 1.56 -5.19 -12.02
CA TYR A 247 1.41 -6.12 -10.91
C TYR A 247 0.25 -7.09 -11.12
N GLN A 248 -0.92 -6.58 -11.55
CA GLN A 248 -2.08 -7.42 -11.87
C GLN A 248 -1.79 -8.35 -13.04
N THR A 249 -1.13 -7.86 -14.10
CA THR A 249 -0.71 -8.69 -15.24
C THR A 249 0.23 -9.81 -14.80
N TRP A 250 1.21 -9.51 -13.95
CA TRP A 250 2.10 -10.52 -13.41
C TRP A 250 1.35 -11.59 -12.58
N LEU A 251 0.42 -11.19 -11.71
CA LEU A 251 -0.41 -12.14 -10.95
C LEU A 251 -1.28 -13.01 -11.86
N GLU A 252 -1.85 -12.42 -12.92
CA GLU A 252 -2.64 -13.15 -13.91
C GLU A 252 -1.78 -14.17 -14.68
N ASP A 253 -0.59 -13.77 -15.13
CA ASP A 253 0.34 -14.66 -15.83
C ASP A 253 0.78 -15.85 -14.96
N GLU A 254 1.09 -15.61 -13.69
CA GLU A 254 1.45 -16.66 -12.73
C GLU A 254 0.28 -17.63 -12.48
N SER A 255 -0.93 -17.09 -12.29
CA SER A 255 -2.14 -17.91 -12.12
C SER A 255 -2.43 -18.74 -13.36
N LYS A 256 -2.29 -18.15 -14.55
CA LYS A 256 -2.60 -18.81 -15.81
C LYS A 256 -1.65 -19.96 -16.10
N GLN A 257 -0.35 -19.79 -15.80
CA GLN A 257 0.62 -20.87 -15.95
C GLN A 257 0.26 -22.11 -15.10
N ILE A 258 -0.30 -21.92 -13.90
CA ILE A 258 -0.76 -23.03 -13.07
C ILE A 258 -2.04 -23.63 -13.65
N ALA A 259 -3.01 -22.80 -14.03
CA ALA A 259 -4.28 -23.26 -14.62
C ALA A 259 -4.07 -24.08 -15.90
N ASP A 260 -3.20 -23.63 -16.82
CA ASP A 260 -2.90 -24.32 -18.07
C ASP A 260 -2.28 -25.71 -17.80
N ARG A 261 -1.41 -25.83 -16.78
CA ARG A 261 -0.87 -27.14 -16.37
C ARG A 261 -1.97 -28.07 -15.87
N VAL A 262 -2.90 -27.56 -15.08
CA VAL A 262 -4.03 -28.34 -14.54
C VAL A 262 -4.96 -28.83 -15.66
N LEU A 263 -5.28 -27.97 -16.64
CA LEU A 263 -6.17 -28.33 -17.75
C LEU A 263 -5.55 -29.35 -18.72
N VAL A 264 -4.25 -29.23 -19.01
CA VAL A 264 -3.56 -30.20 -19.90
C VAL A 264 -3.52 -31.59 -19.28
N LEU A 265 -3.53 -31.70 -17.94
CA LEU A 265 -3.58 -32.98 -17.23
C LEU A 265 -4.93 -33.71 -17.39
N ASP A 266 -6.05 -32.98 -17.55
CA ASP A 266 -7.41 -33.56 -17.65
C ASP A 266 -7.75 -34.08 -19.07
N ILE A 267 -7.09 -33.56 -20.11
CA ILE A 267 -7.44 -33.83 -21.51
C ILE A 267 -6.66 -34.99 -22.14
N LEU A 268 -5.47 -35.33 -21.62
CA LEU A 268 -4.62 -36.33 -22.27
C LEU A 268 -5.10 -37.77 -21.95
N PRO A 269 -5.53 -38.56 -22.96
CA PRO A 269 -5.91 -39.94 -22.74
C PRO A 269 -4.69 -40.76 -22.30
N ARG A 270 -4.91 -41.76 -21.42
CA ARG A 270 -3.93 -42.81 -21.07
C ARG A 270 -3.25 -43.28 -22.36
N GLY A 271 -1.97 -42.95 -22.52
CA GLY A 271 -1.19 -43.41 -23.66
C GLY A 271 -1.10 -44.93 -23.64
N ASN A 272 -1.19 -45.55 -24.82
CA ASN A 272 -1.22 -47.00 -25.02
C ASN A 272 0.06 -47.77 -24.60
N ASN A 273 1.07 -47.12 -24.00
CA ASN A 273 2.32 -47.74 -23.59
C ASN A 273 2.67 -47.34 -22.13
N GLU A 274 2.35 -48.25 -21.21
CA GLU A 274 3.03 -48.66 -19.96
C GLU A 274 3.89 -47.70 -19.10
N GLU A 275 3.66 -46.39 -19.09
CA GLU A 275 4.02 -45.57 -17.92
C GLU A 275 2.84 -44.71 -17.48
N PRO A 276 2.38 -44.83 -16.21
CA PRO A 276 1.46 -43.86 -15.66
C PRO A 276 2.18 -42.52 -15.65
N ARG A 277 1.81 -41.60 -16.55
CA ARG A 277 2.20 -40.19 -16.38
C ARG A 277 1.65 -39.76 -15.04
N SER A 278 2.54 -39.65 -14.06
CA SER A 278 2.19 -39.34 -12.68
C SER A 278 1.44 -38.01 -12.67
N VAL A 279 0.12 -38.10 -12.49
CA VAL A 279 -0.76 -36.96 -12.36
C VAL A 279 -0.44 -36.33 -11.01
N TYR A 280 0.35 -35.27 -11.00
CA TYR A 280 0.61 -34.53 -9.78
C TYR A 280 0.47 -33.05 -10.08
N VAL A 281 -0.67 -32.47 -9.70
CA VAL A 281 -0.67 -31.07 -9.27
C VAL A 281 0.25 -31.04 -8.06
N SER A 282 1.41 -30.41 -8.22
CA SER A 282 2.43 -30.46 -7.19
C SER A 282 1.93 -29.76 -5.91
N ALA A 283 2.42 -30.18 -4.75
CA ALA A 283 2.19 -29.42 -3.51
C ALA A 283 2.67 -27.96 -3.65
N GLU A 284 3.69 -27.75 -4.48
CA GLU A 284 4.23 -26.44 -4.85
C GLU A 284 3.21 -25.58 -5.61
N ASP A 285 2.48 -26.14 -6.59
CA ASP A 285 1.42 -25.42 -7.33
C ASP A 285 0.30 -24.96 -6.40
N ARG A 286 -0.13 -25.83 -5.46
CA ARG A 286 -1.15 -25.48 -4.46
C ARG A 286 -0.67 -24.38 -3.52
N GLN A 287 0.56 -24.50 -3.01
CA GLN A 287 1.17 -23.47 -2.18
C GLN A 287 1.28 -22.15 -2.94
N ARG A 288 1.62 -22.20 -4.24
CA ARG A 288 1.74 -21.02 -5.08
C ARG A 288 0.39 -20.36 -5.34
N LEU A 289 -0.66 -21.12 -5.65
CA LEU A 289 -2.03 -20.59 -5.76
C LEU A 289 -2.46 -19.89 -4.48
N LYS A 290 -2.15 -20.49 -3.31
CA LYS A 290 -2.47 -19.86 -2.03
C LYS A 290 -1.73 -18.53 -1.82
N GLN A 291 -0.44 -18.48 -2.17
CA GLN A 291 0.32 -17.22 -2.15
C GLN A 291 -0.27 -16.15 -3.08
N LEU A 292 -0.72 -16.55 -4.27
CA LEU A 292 -1.39 -15.63 -5.21
C LEU A 292 -2.72 -15.12 -4.64
N ASP A 293 -3.54 -15.98 -4.03
CA ASP A 293 -4.79 -15.56 -3.36
C ASP A 293 -4.52 -14.58 -2.21
N ASP A 294 -3.46 -14.80 -1.42
CA ASP A 294 -3.05 -13.87 -0.35
C ASP A 294 -2.61 -12.52 -0.95
N TYR A 295 -1.75 -12.51 -1.98
CA TYR A 295 -1.33 -11.28 -2.67
C TYR A 295 -2.49 -10.50 -3.29
N ILE A 296 -3.46 -11.20 -3.88
CA ILE A 296 -4.64 -10.57 -4.45
C ILE A 296 -5.56 -10.03 -3.34
N THR A 297 -5.70 -10.77 -2.25
CA THR A 297 -6.48 -10.33 -1.08
C THR A 297 -5.92 -9.04 -0.49
N ASP A 298 -4.59 -8.96 -0.31
CA ASP A 298 -3.94 -7.74 0.16
C ASP A 298 -4.15 -6.59 -0.83
N MET A 299 -3.97 -6.84 -2.13
CA MET A 299 -4.21 -5.86 -3.18
C MET A 299 -5.66 -5.32 -3.17
N LEU A 300 -6.66 -6.18 -2.95
CA LEU A 300 -8.07 -5.75 -2.87
C LEU A 300 -8.29 -4.77 -1.73
N VAL A 301 -7.74 -5.05 -0.55
CA VAL A 301 -7.85 -4.16 0.62
C VAL A 301 -7.17 -2.81 0.32
N ILE A 302 -5.97 -2.84 -0.27
CA ILE A 302 -5.22 -1.63 -0.62
C ILE A 302 -5.98 -0.77 -1.64
N LEU A 303 -6.46 -1.38 -2.73
CA LEU A 303 -7.18 -0.68 -3.79
C LEU A 303 -8.50 -0.09 -3.26
N GLN A 304 -9.21 -0.80 -2.38
CA GLN A 304 -10.43 -0.27 -1.74
C GLN A 304 -10.13 0.96 -0.88
N ILE A 305 -9.09 0.90 -0.03
CA ILE A 305 -8.66 2.05 0.80
C ILE A 305 -8.23 3.22 -0.09
N MET A 306 -7.54 2.94 -1.19
CA MET A 306 -7.07 3.95 -2.14
C MET A 306 -8.24 4.65 -2.83
N VAL A 307 -9.21 3.91 -3.36
CA VAL A 307 -10.45 4.46 -3.95
C VAL A 307 -11.14 5.41 -2.96
N ASP A 308 -11.34 4.96 -1.73
CA ASP A 308 -12.02 5.77 -0.71
C ASP A 308 -11.21 7.01 -0.31
N SER A 309 -9.88 6.88 -0.24
CA SER A 309 -8.98 7.99 0.06
C SER A 309 -9.00 9.04 -1.06
N ILE A 310 -8.87 8.63 -2.32
CA ILE A 310 -8.89 9.54 -3.48
C ILE A 310 -10.23 10.28 -3.56
N ARG A 311 -11.36 9.57 -3.41
CA ARG A 311 -12.70 10.21 -3.37
C ARG A 311 -12.80 11.26 -2.27
N ARG A 312 -12.21 10.99 -1.10
CA ARG A 312 -12.25 11.94 0.04
C ARG A 312 -11.29 13.11 -0.13
N ILE A 313 -10.15 12.92 -0.78
CA ILE A 313 -9.26 14.00 -1.22
C ILE A 313 -10.01 14.90 -2.22
N GLY A 314 -10.68 14.33 -3.22
CA GLY A 314 -11.50 15.09 -4.17
C GLY A 314 -12.63 15.88 -3.49
N LYS A 315 -13.31 15.28 -2.50
CA LYS A 315 -14.30 16.00 -1.67
C LYS A 315 -13.66 17.14 -0.88
N ALA A 316 -12.45 16.96 -0.33
CA ALA A 316 -11.71 18.03 0.34
C ALA A 316 -11.32 19.14 -0.63
N CYS A 317 -10.86 18.80 -1.84
CA CYS A 317 -10.56 19.74 -2.92
C CYS A 317 -11.79 20.58 -3.27
N ARG A 318 -12.95 19.95 -3.45
CA ARG A 318 -14.22 20.64 -3.71
C ARG A 318 -14.61 21.60 -2.60
N ARG A 319 -14.42 21.21 -1.32
CA ARG A 319 -14.68 22.09 -0.17
C ARG A 319 -13.71 23.26 -0.11
N HIS A 320 -12.42 23.03 -0.31
CA HIS A 320 -11.41 24.08 -0.42
C HIS A 320 -11.80 25.06 -1.53
N CYS A 321 -12.12 24.53 -2.71
CA CYS A 321 -12.50 25.34 -3.86
C CYS A 321 -13.70 26.26 -3.58
N ARG A 322 -14.77 25.74 -2.96
CA ARG A 322 -15.94 26.56 -2.56
C ARG A 322 -15.60 27.68 -1.57
N THR A 323 -14.57 27.49 -0.76
CA THR A 323 -14.14 28.45 0.27
C THR A 323 -13.21 29.51 -0.32
N SER A 324 -12.40 29.12 -1.29
CA SER A 324 -11.37 29.95 -1.90
C SER A 324 -11.89 30.75 -3.11
N CYS A 325 -12.74 30.16 -3.95
CA CYS A 325 -13.29 30.82 -5.14
C CYS A 325 -14.54 31.65 -4.81
N THR A 326 -14.37 32.96 -4.72
CA THR A 326 -15.47 33.93 -4.67
C THR A 326 -15.98 34.21 -6.07
N GLY A 327 -17.29 34.07 -6.29
CA GLY A 327 -17.96 33.90 -7.60
C GLY A 327 -17.94 35.07 -8.59
N THR A 328 -16.82 35.77 -8.76
CA THR A 328 -16.63 36.84 -9.76
C THR A 328 -15.77 36.42 -10.97
N GLY A 329 -15.33 35.15 -11.05
CA GLY A 329 -14.55 34.62 -12.18
C GLY A 329 -14.58 33.09 -12.32
N SER A 330 -14.08 32.57 -13.45
CA SER A 330 -13.92 31.13 -13.69
C SER A 330 -12.85 30.57 -12.77
N CYS A 331 -13.27 29.72 -11.84
CA CYS A 331 -12.40 29.09 -10.87
C CYS A 331 -11.75 27.83 -11.47
N PHE A 332 -10.42 27.76 -11.47
CA PHE A 332 -9.66 26.67 -12.11
C PHE A 332 -9.64 25.34 -11.33
N CYS A 333 -10.35 25.22 -10.20
CA CYS A 333 -10.37 23.95 -9.48
C CYS A 333 -11.13 22.83 -10.21
N SER A 334 -11.97 23.15 -11.21
CA SER A 334 -12.83 22.14 -11.86
C SER A 334 -11.99 21.00 -12.42
N HIS A 335 -10.92 21.33 -13.15
CA HIS A 335 -9.97 20.36 -13.69
C HIS A 335 -9.35 19.48 -12.59
N LYS A 336 -8.96 20.05 -11.45
CA LYS A 336 -8.38 19.27 -10.34
C LYS A 336 -9.40 18.33 -9.70
N ILE A 337 -10.66 18.77 -9.59
CA ILE A 337 -11.74 17.95 -9.06
C ILE A 337 -12.02 16.78 -10.01
N GLU A 338 -12.07 17.05 -11.32
CA GLU A 338 -12.24 16.06 -12.38
C GLU A 338 -11.09 15.04 -12.37
N GLU A 339 -9.83 15.49 -12.28
CA GLU A 339 -8.65 14.61 -12.15
C GLU A 339 -8.77 13.64 -10.96
N PHE A 340 -9.18 14.11 -9.77
CA PHE A 340 -9.39 13.19 -8.64
C PHE A 340 -10.56 12.23 -8.87
N GLU A 341 -11.58 12.61 -9.63
CA GLU A 341 -12.67 11.72 -10.01
C GLU A 341 -12.19 10.65 -11.01
N GLU A 342 -11.33 11.02 -11.95
CA GLU A 342 -10.69 10.10 -12.90
C GLU A 342 -9.77 9.11 -12.17
N TYR A 343 -8.88 9.57 -11.28
CA TYR A 343 -8.05 8.68 -10.47
C TYR A 343 -8.89 7.71 -9.60
N ALA A 344 -10.01 8.19 -9.04
CA ALA A 344 -10.90 7.34 -8.27
C ALA A 344 -11.60 6.29 -9.15
N ALA A 345 -11.97 6.65 -10.38
CA ALA A 345 -12.54 5.73 -11.34
C ALA A 345 -11.52 4.68 -11.81
N GLU A 346 -10.28 5.09 -12.10
CA GLU A 346 -9.19 4.20 -12.49
C GLU A 346 -8.85 3.20 -11.36
N ALA A 347 -8.74 3.68 -10.12
CA ALA A 347 -8.52 2.81 -8.96
C ALA A 347 -9.69 1.83 -8.76
N GLN A 348 -10.93 2.26 -9.02
CA GLN A 348 -12.12 1.40 -8.94
C GLN A 348 -12.10 0.34 -10.05
N THR A 349 -11.72 0.69 -11.27
CA THR A 349 -11.55 -0.28 -12.37
C THR A 349 -10.48 -1.31 -12.02
N SER A 350 -9.36 -0.87 -11.45
CA SER A 350 -8.30 -1.77 -10.97
C SER A 350 -8.79 -2.72 -9.87
N LEU A 351 -9.57 -2.21 -8.92
CA LEU A 351 -10.20 -3.03 -7.87
C LEU A 351 -11.13 -4.10 -8.46
N ASN A 352 -11.99 -3.72 -9.41
CA ASN A 352 -12.92 -4.66 -10.04
C ASN A 352 -12.18 -5.77 -10.82
N ARG A 353 -11.08 -5.43 -11.49
CA ARG A 353 -10.22 -6.41 -12.18
C ARG A 353 -9.56 -7.38 -11.20
N ALA A 354 -9.05 -6.86 -10.09
CA ALA A 354 -8.50 -7.68 -9.01
C ALA A 354 -9.53 -8.67 -8.42
N MET A 355 -10.81 -8.28 -8.32
CA MET A 355 -11.87 -9.19 -7.85
C MET A 355 -12.07 -10.37 -8.79
N VAL A 356 -12.14 -10.10 -10.10
CA VAL A 356 -12.26 -11.16 -11.12
C VAL A 356 -11.04 -12.07 -11.10
N LEU A 357 -9.83 -11.51 -10.96
CA LEU A 357 -8.60 -12.28 -10.85
C LEU A 357 -8.63 -13.21 -9.63
N ARG A 358 -9.14 -12.74 -8.48
CA ARG A 358 -9.31 -13.57 -7.28
C ARG A 358 -10.24 -14.75 -7.52
N GLU A 359 -11.40 -14.51 -8.13
CA GLU A 359 -12.38 -15.57 -8.45
C GLU A 359 -11.75 -16.64 -9.35
N ARG A 360 -10.92 -16.25 -10.32
CA ARG A 360 -10.19 -17.19 -11.20
C ARG A 360 -9.17 -18.03 -10.44
N VAL A 361 -8.36 -17.41 -9.57
CA VAL A 361 -7.38 -18.13 -8.74
C VAL A 361 -8.08 -19.14 -7.84
N GLN A 362 -9.16 -18.73 -7.17
CA GLN A 362 -9.95 -19.61 -6.29
C GLN A 362 -10.60 -20.76 -7.06
N SER A 363 -11.09 -20.52 -8.27
CA SER A 363 -11.63 -21.57 -9.13
C SER A 363 -10.56 -22.59 -9.54
N THR A 364 -9.33 -22.11 -9.82
CA THR A 364 -8.20 -22.99 -10.15
C THR A 364 -7.74 -23.79 -8.94
N GLU A 365 -7.70 -23.17 -7.75
CA GLU A 365 -7.41 -23.86 -6.49
C GLU A 365 -8.43 -24.96 -6.20
N GLN A 366 -9.73 -24.67 -6.36
CA GLN A 366 -10.78 -25.67 -6.21
C GLN A 366 -10.60 -26.81 -7.21
N LEU A 367 -10.33 -26.54 -8.48
CA LEU A 367 -10.08 -27.58 -9.48
C LEU A 367 -8.90 -28.47 -9.09
N CYS A 368 -7.80 -27.87 -8.61
CA CYS A 368 -6.62 -28.61 -8.13
C CYS A 368 -6.95 -29.55 -6.97
N LEU A 369 -7.77 -29.09 -6.01
CA LEU A 369 -8.19 -29.89 -4.87
C LEU A 369 -9.06 -31.07 -5.30
N HIS A 370 -10.07 -30.84 -6.14
CA HIS A 370 -10.94 -31.91 -6.63
C HIS A 370 -10.16 -32.99 -7.40
N LEU A 371 -9.22 -32.59 -8.26
CA LEU A 371 -8.36 -33.53 -8.98
C LEU A 371 -7.47 -34.33 -8.01
N SER A 372 -6.93 -33.69 -6.98
CA SER A 372 -6.12 -34.37 -5.96
C SER A 372 -6.93 -35.41 -5.18
N ASP A 373 -8.18 -35.08 -4.81
CA ASP A 373 -9.07 -35.99 -4.08
C ASP A 373 -9.50 -37.19 -4.95
N LEU A 374 -9.78 -36.95 -6.23
CA LEU A 374 -10.08 -38.03 -7.19
C LEU A 374 -8.90 -38.98 -7.35
N LEU A 375 -7.68 -38.45 -7.47
CA LEU A 375 -6.47 -39.28 -7.56
C LEU A 375 -6.25 -40.09 -6.29
N ALA A 376 -6.39 -39.48 -5.11
CA ALA A 376 -6.26 -40.19 -3.84
C ALA A 376 -7.30 -41.32 -3.70
N TYR A 377 -8.52 -41.10 -4.20
CA TYR A 377 -9.56 -42.12 -4.26
C TYR A 377 -9.19 -43.27 -5.21
N GLU A 378 -8.70 -42.97 -6.42
CA GLU A 378 -8.26 -43.98 -7.39
C GLU A 378 -7.08 -44.80 -6.87
N GLU A 379 -6.08 -44.14 -6.24
CA GLU A 379 -4.94 -44.81 -5.61
C GLU A 379 -5.38 -45.74 -4.48
N ALA A 380 -6.29 -45.29 -3.59
CA ALA A 380 -6.83 -46.12 -2.53
C ALA A 380 -7.61 -47.33 -3.07
N ALA A 381 -8.38 -47.14 -4.15
CA ALA A 381 -9.09 -48.22 -4.82
C ALA A 381 -8.12 -49.24 -5.45
N ALA A 382 -7.08 -48.77 -6.14
CA ALA A 382 -6.05 -49.61 -6.73
C ALA A 382 -5.28 -50.42 -5.68
N LEU A 383 -4.90 -49.80 -4.56
CA LEU A 383 -4.27 -50.49 -3.41
C LEU A 383 -5.19 -51.57 -2.82
N THR A 384 -6.48 -51.28 -2.73
CA THR A 384 -7.48 -52.27 -2.26
C THR A 384 -7.57 -53.46 -3.22
N GLN A 385 -7.57 -53.22 -4.53
CA GLN A 385 -7.56 -54.30 -5.53
C GLN A 385 -6.27 -55.12 -5.49
N LEU A 386 -5.11 -54.46 -5.37
CA LEU A 386 -3.81 -55.13 -5.27
C LEU A 386 -3.71 -55.99 -4.00
N SER A 387 -4.16 -55.47 -2.85
CA SER A 387 -4.19 -56.25 -1.60
C SER A 387 -5.14 -57.45 -1.69
N TYR A 388 -6.29 -57.31 -2.35
CA TYR A 388 -7.20 -58.43 -2.60
C TYR A 388 -6.55 -59.48 -3.50
N ALA A 389 -5.96 -59.08 -4.62
CA ALA A 389 -5.28 -59.98 -5.55
C ALA A 389 -4.11 -60.71 -4.87
N SER A 390 -3.29 -60.00 -4.11
CA SER A 390 -2.18 -60.58 -3.33
C SER A 390 -2.66 -61.59 -2.29
N ARG A 391 -3.80 -61.32 -1.63
CA ARG A 391 -4.40 -62.28 -0.69
C ARG A 391 -4.84 -63.56 -1.40
N VAL A 392 -5.52 -63.44 -2.53
CA VAL A 392 -5.96 -64.60 -3.33
C VAL A 392 -4.75 -65.42 -3.80
N GLU A 393 -3.71 -64.77 -4.31
CA GLU A 393 -2.48 -65.44 -4.74
C GLU A 393 -1.78 -66.15 -3.57
N SER A 394 -1.73 -65.53 -2.39
CA SER A 394 -1.20 -66.15 -1.18
C SER A 394 -2.01 -67.38 -0.75
N GLU A 395 -3.35 -67.32 -0.82
CA GLU A 395 -4.22 -68.47 -0.51
C GLU A 395 -4.00 -69.64 -1.49
N GLU A 396 -3.86 -69.36 -2.78
CA GLU A 396 -3.56 -70.37 -3.80
C GLU A 396 -2.16 -70.97 -3.63
N MET A 397 -1.14 -70.16 -3.29
CA MET A 397 0.19 -70.67 -2.95
C MET A 397 0.17 -71.61 -1.74
N VAL A 398 -0.61 -71.29 -0.70
CA VAL A 398 -0.77 -72.16 0.46
C VAL A 398 -1.43 -73.48 0.06
N LYS A 399 -2.47 -73.46 -0.77
CA LYS A 399 -3.11 -74.69 -1.29
C LYS A 399 -2.13 -75.54 -2.11
N LEU A 400 -1.33 -74.92 -2.97
CA LEU A 400 -0.31 -75.60 -3.78
C LEU A 400 0.80 -76.20 -2.92
N ALA A 401 1.25 -75.52 -1.87
CA ALA A 401 2.24 -76.02 -0.93
C ALA A 401 1.72 -77.25 -0.16
N VAL A 402 0.47 -77.20 0.33
CA VAL A 402 -0.16 -78.35 1.01
C VAL A 402 -0.36 -79.54 0.05
N SER A 403 -0.70 -79.27 -1.20
CA SER A 403 -0.83 -80.28 -2.27
C SER A 403 0.51 -80.97 -2.60
N THR A 404 1.61 -80.21 -2.64
CA THR A 404 2.94 -80.72 -2.98
C THR A 404 3.60 -81.50 -1.84
N ASP A 405 3.32 -81.17 -0.58
CA ASP A 405 3.72 -82.00 0.56
C ASP A 405 2.91 -83.31 0.66
N GLY A 406 1.67 -83.33 0.17
CA GLY A 406 0.86 -84.56 0.05
C GLY A 406 1.40 -85.55 -1.00
N LEU A 407 2.08 -85.07 -2.05
CA LEU A 407 2.67 -85.88 -3.12
C LEU A 407 4.03 -86.49 -2.75
N ARG A 408 4.66 -86.10 -1.63
CA ARG A 408 5.94 -86.66 -1.17
C ARG A 408 5.81 -87.93 -0.32
N ILE A 409 4.61 -88.40 0.01
CA ILE A 409 4.40 -89.58 0.87
C ILE A 409 4.23 -90.90 0.08
N ILE A 410 4.14 -90.87 -1.26
CA ILE A 410 4.00 -92.10 -2.09
C ILE A 410 5.25 -92.31 -2.95
N ALA A 411 6.38 -92.62 -2.31
CA ALA A 411 7.48 -93.34 -2.95
C ALA A 411 8.36 -93.96 -1.86
N TYR A 412 8.15 -95.23 -1.54
CA TYR A 412 9.14 -96.32 -1.63
C TYR A 412 8.55 -97.61 -1.01
N PRO A 413 8.45 -98.72 -1.76
CA PRO A 413 8.12 -100.02 -1.18
C PRO A 413 9.40 -100.72 -0.70
N SER A 414 9.30 -101.42 0.43
CA SER A 414 10.13 -102.58 0.78
C SER A 414 9.25 -103.59 1.49
#